data_AF-A0A367LU48-F1
#
_entry.id   AF-A0A367LU48-F1
#
_cell.length_a   1.000
_cell.length_b   1.000
_cell.length_c   1.000
_cell.angle_alpha   90.00
_cell.angle_beta   90.00
_cell.angle_gamma   90.00
#
_symmetry.space_group_name_H-M   'P 1'
#
loop_
_entity.id
_entity.type
_entity.pdbx_description
1 polymer ?
#
loop_
_entity_poly.entity_id
_entity_poly.type
_entity_poly.pdbx_seq_one_letter_code
_entity_poly.pdbx_strand_id
1 'polypeptide(L)'
;ETAVPISVLRAEELRQQGVTSTEELIGRLSGNQGVYNSSRSVGSATGGASFADLRGIGANKTLVLLNGRRLAHNAIDGSAGDLNTSPFAAL
;
A
#
# COMPACT_ATOMS: atom_id res chain seq x y z
N GLU A 1 -24.74 -4.09 16.63
CA GLU A 1 -24.10 -2.91 15.98
C GLU A 1 -22.67 -3.27 15.66
N THR A 2 -22.35 -3.52 14.39
CA THR A 2 -21.01 -3.91 13.95
C THR A 2 -20.24 -2.66 13.54
N ALA A 3 -19.29 -2.23 14.37
CA ALA A 3 -18.39 -1.14 14.02
C ALA A 3 -17.60 -1.50 12.76
N VAL A 4 -17.59 -0.62 11.76
CA VAL A 4 -16.70 -0.76 10.60
C VAL A 4 -15.28 -0.50 11.10
N PRO A 5 -14.32 -1.43 10.90
CA PRO A 5 -12.96 -1.25 11.38
C PRO A 5 -12.25 -0.17 10.54
N ILE A 6 -12.28 1.06 11.04
CA ILE A 6 -11.58 2.22 10.48
C ILE A 6 -10.34 2.46 11.33
N SER A 7 -9.18 2.53 10.68
CA SER A 7 -7.91 2.93 11.32
C SER A 7 -7.45 4.25 10.73
N VAL A 8 -7.13 5.20 11.61
CA VAL A 8 -6.57 6.51 11.23
C VAL A 8 -5.16 6.58 11.78
N LEU A 9 -4.19 6.86 10.91
CA LEU A 9 -2.78 7.02 11.24
C LEU A 9 -2.38 8.46 10.93
N ARG A 10 -1.66 9.11 11.86
CA ARG A 10 -1.16 10.47 11.62
C ARG A 10 0.27 10.44 11.10
N ALA A 11 0.60 11.35 10.18
CA ALA A 11 1.95 11.48 9.62
C ALA A 11 3.04 11.65 10.69
N GLU A 12 2.74 12.38 11.77
CA GLU A 12 3.66 12.58 12.90
C GLU A 12 3.97 11.25 13.63
N GLU A 13 2.95 10.41 13.86
CA GLU A 13 3.13 9.09 14.49
C GLU A 13 3.99 8.19 13.62
N LEU A 14 3.80 8.24 12.29
CA LEU A 14 4.56 7.47 11.31
C LEU A 14 6.03 7.93 11.23
N ARG A 15 6.29 9.24 11.30
CA ARG A 15 7.64 9.81 11.36
C ARG A 15 8.37 9.40 12.64
N GLN A 16 7.73 9.49 13.80
CA GLN A 16 8.32 9.07 15.08
C GLN A 16 8.65 7.57 15.09
N GLN A 17 7.86 6.81 14.34
CA GLN A 17 8.02 5.38 14.11
C GLN A 17 9.11 5.02 13.08
N GLY A 18 9.78 6.02 12.49
CA GLY A 18 10.85 5.84 11.50
C GLY A 18 10.38 5.41 10.12
N VAL A 19 9.07 5.52 9.82
CA VAL A 19 8.54 5.16 8.50
C VAL A 19 9.03 6.16 7.47
N THR A 20 9.63 5.65 6.39
CA THR A 20 10.21 6.49 5.32
C THR A 20 9.57 6.29 3.95
N SER A 21 8.70 5.29 3.80
CA SER A 21 8.03 4.96 2.54
C SER A 21 6.56 4.57 2.74
N THR A 22 5.76 4.76 1.70
CA THR A 22 4.35 4.32 1.68
C THR A 22 4.22 2.80 1.77
N GLU A 23 5.19 2.06 1.24
CA GLU A 23 5.25 0.60 1.39
C GLU A 23 5.36 0.19 2.87
N GLU A 24 6.31 0.79 3.59
CA GLU A 24 6.54 0.50 5.01
C GLU A 24 5.34 0.87 5.88
N LEU A 25 4.68 2.00 5.57
CA LEU A 25 3.42 2.39 6.20
C LEU A 25 2.34 1.32 6.05
N ILE A 26 2.11 0.85 4.82
CA ILE A 26 1.11 -0.17 4.53
C ILE A 26 1.48 -1.50 5.19
N GLY A 27 2.77 -1.83 5.25
CA GLY A 27 3.29 -2.99 5.98
C GLY A 27 2.96 -2.98 7.47
N ARG A 28 2.79 -1.81 8.09
CA ARG A 28 2.45 -1.66 9.52
C ARG A 28 0.95 -1.68 9.81
N LEU A 29 0.11 -1.64 8.78
CA LEU A 29 -1.33 -1.71 8.97
C LEU A 29 -1.71 -3.13 9.40
N SER A 30 -2.32 -3.29 10.57
CA SER A 30 -2.71 -4.60 11.12
C SER A 30 -3.61 -5.44 10.18
N GLY A 31 -4.33 -4.80 9.27
CA GLY A 31 -5.17 -5.47 8.28
C GLY A 31 -4.47 -5.85 6.98
N ASN A 32 -3.22 -5.42 6.78
CA ASN A 32 -2.44 -5.76 5.60
C ASN A 32 -1.83 -7.15 5.79
N GLN A 33 -2.24 -8.11 4.96
CA GLN A 33 -1.78 -9.50 5.02
C GLN A 33 -0.72 -9.81 3.96
N GLY A 34 -0.45 -8.86 3.07
CA GLY A 34 0.63 -8.98 2.11
C GLY A 34 0.99 -7.61 1.55
N VAL A 35 2.28 -7.30 1.60
CA VAL A 35 2.85 -6.37 0.63
C VAL A 35 3.48 -7.24 -0.44
N TYR A 36 2.93 -7.21 -1.66
CA TYR A 36 3.77 -7.51 -2.82
C TYR A 36 4.76 -6.36 -2.83
N ASN A 37 6.02 -6.60 -2.50
CA ASN A 37 7.01 -5.54 -2.46
C ASN A 37 8.08 -5.75 -3.51
N SER A 38 8.82 -4.68 -3.78
CA SER A 38 10.02 -4.69 -4.63
C SER A 38 10.97 -5.83 -4.28
N SER A 39 11.11 -6.17 -2.98
CA SER A 39 11.97 -7.27 -2.50
C SER A 39 11.49 -8.67 -2.90
N ARG A 40 10.20 -8.84 -3.20
CA ARG A 40 9.59 -10.07 -3.74
C ARG A 40 9.44 -10.05 -5.27
N SER A 41 10.06 -9.08 -5.96
CA SER A 41 9.94 -8.98 -7.41
C SER A 41 10.80 -10.00 -8.18
N VAL A 42 11.73 -10.70 -7.51
CA VAL A 42 12.49 -11.79 -8.14
C VAL A 42 11.53 -12.94 -8.46
N GLY A 43 11.29 -13.16 -9.77
CA GLY A 43 10.33 -14.15 -10.27
C GLY A 43 8.89 -13.64 -10.39
N SER A 44 8.62 -12.39 -10.00
CA SER A 44 7.33 -11.73 -10.19
C SER A 44 7.40 -10.78 -11.40
N ALA A 45 6.44 -10.89 -12.32
CA ALA A 45 6.37 -10.03 -13.50
C ALA A 45 5.82 -8.61 -13.20
N THR A 46 5.94 -8.14 -11.96
CA THR A 46 5.43 -6.83 -11.50
C THR A 46 6.44 -5.70 -11.70
N GLY A 47 7.70 -6.02 -11.98
CA GLY A 47 8.75 -5.04 -12.25
C GLY A 47 9.17 -4.18 -11.05
N GLY A 48 9.08 -4.70 -9.82
CA GLY A 48 9.43 -3.94 -8.61
C GLY A 48 8.25 -3.28 -7.90
N ALA A 49 7.03 -3.41 -8.44
CA ALA A 49 5.84 -2.76 -7.89
C ALA A 49 5.56 -3.16 -6.45
N SER A 50 5.07 -2.20 -5.67
CA SER A 50 4.59 -2.44 -4.32
C SER A 50 3.07 -2.33 -4.25
N PHE A 51 2.37 -3.33 -3.72
CA PHE A 51 0.90 -3.35 -3.62
C PHE A 51 0.41 -3.59 -2.20
N ALA A 52 -0.73 -2.99 -1.87
CA ALA A 52 -1.46 -3.27 -0.63
C ALA A 52 -2.42 -4.46 -0.82
N ASP A 53 -2.41 -5.43 0.09
CA ASP A 53 -3.39 -6.51 0.15
C ASP A 53 -4.00 -6.60 1.55
N LEU A 54 -5.13 -5.91 1.70
CA LEU A 54 -5.87 -5.91 2.95
C LEU A 54 -6.62 -7.24 3.09
N ARG A 55 -6.31 -8.00 4.15
CA ARG A 55 -6.94 -9.29 4.49
C ARG A 55 -6.65 -10.44 3.53
N GLY A 56 -5.71 -10.29 2.61
CA GLY A 56 -5.24 -11.38 1.75
C GLY A 56 -6.24 -11.81 0.69
N ILE A 57 -7.12 -10.89 0.26
CA ILE A 57 -8.14 -11.14 -0.76
C ILE A 57 -7.69 -10.72 -2.17
N GLY A 58 -6.45 -10.24 -2.30
CA GLY A 58 -5.81 -9.84 -3.53
C GLY A 58 -5.66 -8.33 -3.66
N ALA A 59 -4.51 -7.90 -4.19
CA ALA A 59 -4.19 -6.49 -4.39
C ALA A 59 -5.19 -5.77 -5.32
N ASN A 60 -5.77 -6.47 -6.29
CA ASN A 60 -6.83 -5.95 -7.18
C ASN A 60 -8.16 -5.67 -6.47
N LYS A 61 -8.30 -6.09 -5.20
CA LYS A 61 -9.46 -5.81 -4.35
C LYS A 61 -9.19 -4.71 -3.33
N THR A 62 -8.00 -4.11 -3.33
CA THR A 62 -7.64 -3.00 -2.46
C THR A 62 -7.68 -1.68 -3.22
N LEU A 63 -8.48 -0.71 -2.77
CA LEU A 63 -8.54 0.63 -3.33
C LEU A 63 -7.62 1.58 -2.56
N VAL A 64 -6.60 2.11 -3.22
CA VAL A 64 -5.71 3.14 -2.67
C VAL A 64 -6.03 4.50 -3.30
N LEU A 65 -6.26 5.50 -2.46
CA LEU A 65 -6.56 6.87 -2.86
C LEU A 65 -5.51 7.82 -2.30
N LEU A 66 -5.03 8.74 -3.13
CA LEU A 66 -4.24 9.91 -2.72
C LEU A 66 -5.07 11.16 -3.00
N ASN A 67 -5.36 11.94 -1.96
CA ASN A 67 -6.23 13.13 -2.07
C ASN A 67 -7.56 12.86 -2.80
N GLY A 68 -8.17 11.70 -2.55
CA GLY A 68 -9.43 11.27 -3.18
C GLY A 68 -9.29 10.74 -4.61
N ARG A 69 -8.09 10.72 -5.20
CA ARG A 69 -7.84 10.16 -6.53
C ARG A 69 -7.21 8.78 -6.44
N ARG A 70 -7.71 7.82 -7.23
CA ARG A 70 -7.16 6.46 -7.30
C ARG A 70 -5.73 6.50 -7.84
N LEU A 71 -4.82 5.77 -7.19
CA LEU A 71 -3.48 5.57 -7.72
C LEU A 71 -3.52 4.74 -9.01
N ALA A 72 -2.62 5.05 -9.94
CA ALA A 72 -2.53 4.33 -11.20
C ALA A 72 -2.12 2.87 -10.97
N HIS A 73 -2.70 1.96 -11.75
CA HIS A 73 -2.29 0.56 -11.73
C HIS A 73 -0.84 0.44 -12.22
N ASN A 74 -0.12 -0.58 -11.74
CA ASN A 74 1.22 -0.86 -12.24
C ASN A 74 1.22 -1.05 -13.76
N ALA A 75 2.20 -0.46 -14.43
CA ALA A 75 2.26 -0.41 -15.89
C ALA A 75 2.70 -1.73 -16.55
N ILE A 76 3.21 -2.70 -15.79
CA ILE A 76 3.73 -3.96 -16.31
C ILE A 76 2.65 -5.04 -16.32
N ASP A 77 1.97 -5.25 -15.18
CA ASP A 77 0.97 -6.31 -15.04
C ASP A 77 -0.47 -5.81 -14.91
N GLY A 78 -0.68 -4.50 -14.70
CA GLY A 78 -2.00 -3.88 -14.55
C GLY A 78 -2.79 -4.36 -13.33
N SER A 79 -2.17 -5.06 -12.38
CA SER A 79 -2.91 -5.85 -11.38
C SER A 79 -3.49 -5.00 -10.25
N ALA A 80 -2.77 -3.99 -9.78
CA ALA A 80 -3.18 -3.12 -8.67
C ALA A 80 -2.45 -1.77 -8.69
N GLY A 81 -2.89 -0.84 -7.84
CA GLY A 81 -2.27 0.48 -7.69
C GLY A 81 -0.86 0.39 -7.09
N ASP A 82 0.14 0.93 -7.78
CA ASP A 82 1.54 0.85 -7.36
C ASP A 82 1.87 1.90 -6.28
N LEU A 83 2.18 1.44 -5.07
CA LEU A 83 2.51 2.27 -3.91
C LEU A 83 3.82 3.06 -4.10
N ASN A 84 4.70 2.62 -4.99
CA ASN A 84 5.96 3.34 -5.29
C ASN A 84 5.71 4.67 -6.00
N THR A 85 4.52 4.86 -6.59
CA THR A 85 4.16 6.10 -7.29
C THR A 85 3.73 7.24 -6.35
N SER A 86 3.53 6.94 -5.06
CA SER A 86 3.19 7.95 -4.05
C SER A 86 4.44 8.36 -3.25
N PRO A 87 4.81 9.65 -3.23
CA PRO A 87 5.84 10.13 -2.31
C PRO A 87 5.33 10.04 -0.87
N PHE A 88 6.12 9.50 0.07
CA PHE A 88 5.78 9.58 1.49
C PHE A 88 5.64 11.03 1.97
N ALA A 89 6.38 11.97 1.37
CA ALA A 89 6.26 13.41 1.63
C ALA A 89 4.90 14.02 1.21
N ALA A 90 4.07 13.30 0.45
CA ALA A 90 2.74 13.73 0.08
C ALA A 90 1.65 13.30 1.09
N LEU A 91 2.03 12.61 2.17
CA LEU A 91 1.20 12.15 3.30
C LEU A 91 1.50 12.98 4.55
#